data_AF-A0A7Y9MHT7-F1
#
_entry.id   AF-A0A7Y9MHT7-F1
#
_cell.length_a   1.000
_cell.length_b   1.000
_cell.length_c   1.000
_cell.angle_alpha   90.00
_cell.angle_beta   90.00
_cell.angle_gamma   90.00
#
_symmetry.space_group_name_H-M   'P 1'
#
loop_
_entity.id
_entity.type
_entity.pdbx_description
1 polymer ?
#
loop_
_entity_poly.entity_id
_entity_poly.type
_entity_poly.pdbx_seq_one_letter_code
_entity_poly.pdbx_strand_id
1 'polypeptide(L)'
;MDAGAAFGISRSDQIERIALAVNRAIDGHAQCISGVAILVLVAEHFGIELSPQAVGLAGQAANGNTLTTGSAATAHIRANGGDSGREPTPATDAPWAADSPFRQSGHMVAIDELTNLLIDPSLEQYARYGFPDTVIGTEIDPEADEWPVGFTDGGFLVYLPKADAGGWESDYEAARVAAASMAREIATHLKDGRAPHTHTVTLDLHGAILR
;
A
#
# COMPACT_ATOMS: atom_id res chain seq x y z
N MET A 1 -34.07 20.53 -2.22
CA MET A 1 -34.89 19.32 -2.00
C MET A 1 -34.04 18.14 -2.40
N ASP A 2 -33.34 17.55 -1.44
CA ASP A 2 -32.65 16.27 -1.60
C ASP A 2 -33.35 15.26 -0.69
N ALA A 3 -34.28 14.53 -1.29
CA ALA A 3 -34.96 13.40 -0.68
C ALA A 3 -34.36 12.15 -1.35
N GLY A 4 -33.35 11.53 -0.73
CA GLY A 4 -32.72 10.34 -1.31
C GLY A 4 -31.49 9.73 -0.64
N ALA A 5 -30.94 10.25 0.46
CA ALA A 5 -29.84 9.58 1.17
C ALA A 5 -30.36 8.62 2.24
N ALA A 6 -30.85 7.45 1.81
CA ALA A 6 -31.02 6.32 2.70
C ALA A 6 -29.62 5.79 3.08
N PHE A 7 -29.06 6.25 4.21
CA PHE A 7 -27.87 5.75 4.93
C PHE A 7 -26.93 4.78 4.17
N GLY A 8 -26.33 5.25 3.09
CA GLY A 8 -25.26 4.54 2.38
C GLY A 8 -23.92 4.74 3.07
N ILE A 9 -23.04 3.74 2.99
CA ILE A 9 -21.63 3.86 3.40
C ILE A 9 -20.95 4.89 2.47
N SER A 10 -20.13 5.79 3.01
CA SER A 10 -19.40 6.76 2.18
C SER A 10 -18.37 6.07 1.28
N ARG A 11 -17.91 6.72 0.22
CA ARG A 11 -16.86 6.17 -0.67
C ARG A 11 -15.57 5.87 0.13
N SER A 12 -15.15 6.81 0.97
CA SER A 12 -13.95 6.65 1.82
C SER A 12 -14.10 5.50 2.80
N ASP A 13 -15.25 5.38 3.48
CA ASP A 13 -15.53 4.23 4.37
C ASP A 13 -15.54 2.90 3.60
N GLN A 14 -16.06 2.91 2.37
CA GLN A 14 -16.09 1.72 1.52
C GLN A 14 -14.67 1.31 1.10
N ILE A 15 -13.81 2.26 0.76
CA ILE A 15 -12.40 2.04 0.43
C ILE A 15 -11.64 1.52 1.65
N GLU A 16 -11.80 2.14 2.82
CA GLU A 16 -11.15 1.69 4.06
C GLU A 16 -11.55 0.25 4.41
N ARG A 17 -12.84 -0.08 4.32
CA ARG A 17 -13.32 -1.45 4.53
C ARG A 17 -12.71 -2.45 3.57
N ILE A 18 -12.51 -2.06 2.31
CA ILE A 18 -11.85 -2.91 1.32
C ILE A 18 -10.37 -3.07 1.70
N ALA A 19 -9.67 -1.97 1.98
CA ALA A 19 -8.25 -1.99 2.34
C ALA A 19 -7.99 -2.87 3.56
N LEU A 20 -8.82 -2.79 4.60
CA LEU A 20 -8.75 -3.65 5.78
C LEU A 20 -8.94 -5.14 5.46
N ALA A 21 -9.88 -5.48 4.57
CA ALA A 21 -10.06 -6.86 4.13
C ALA A 21 -8.86 -7.35 3.32
N VAL A 22 -8.26 -6.50 2.48
CA VAL A 22 -7.06 -6.87 1.73
C VAL A 22 -5.85 -7.03 2.63
N ASN A 23 -5.64 -6.11 3.56
CA ASN A 23 -4.59 -6.20 4.58
C ASN A 23 -4.67 -7.52 5.34
N ARG A 24 -5.87 -7.91 5.77
CA ARG A 24 -6.10 -9.20 6.42
C ARG A 24 -5.84 -10.40 5.52
N ALA A 25 -6.09 -10.29 4.21
CA ALA A 25 -5.80 -11.36 3.24
C ALA A 25 -4.30 -11.56 2.98
N ILE A 26 -3.50 -10.50 3.10
CA ILE A 26 -2.05 -10.56 2.96
C ILE A 26 -1.31 -10.79 4.29
N ASP A 27 -1.99 -10.68 5.44
CA ASP A 27 -1.54 -11.08 6.80
C ASP A 27 -0.11 -10.59 7.13
N GLY A 28 0.16 -9.30 6.90
CA GLY A 28 1.47 -8.69 7.16
C GLY A 28 2.64 -9.22 6.32
N HIS A 29 2.40 -9.99 5.26
CA HIS A 29 3.46 -10.46 4.37
C HIS A 29 4.07 -9.31 3.55
N ALA A 30 5.36 -9.40 3.24
CA ALA A 30 6.09 -8.42 2.43
C ALA A 30 5.69 -8.50 0.94
N GLN A 31 4.51 -8.00 0.62
CA GLN A 31 3.77 -8.26 -0.62
C GLN A 31 3.00 -7.02 -1.08
N CYS A 32 3.63 -5.83 -1.08
CA CYS A 32 2.97 -4.57 -1.46
C CYS A 32 2.33 -4.61 -2.86
N ILE A 33 3.00 -5.21 -3.85
CA ILE A 33 2.46 -5.37 -5.22
C ILE A 33 1.18 -6.21 -5.20
N SER A 34 1.22 -7.38 -4.58
CA SER A 34 0.07 -8.29 -4.47
C SER A 34 -1.08 -7.65 -3.69
N GLY A 35 -0.77 -6.95 -2.59
CA GLY A 35 -1.75 -6.22 -1.79
C GLY A 35 -2.47 -5.15 -2.61
N VAL A 36 -1.73 -4.33 -3.37
CA VAL A 36 -2.33 -3.30 -4.23
C VAL A 36 -3.13 -3.93 -5.39
N ALA A 37 -2.63 -4.99 -6.01
CA ALA A 37 -3.36 -5.70 -7.06
C ALA A 37 -4.71 -6.26 -6.56
N ILE A 38 -4.74 -6.87 -5.37
CA ILE A 38 -5.99 -7.34 -4.75
C ILE A 38 -6.90 -6.15 -4.43
N LEU A 39 -6.37 -5.07 -3.84
CA LEU A 39 -7.12 -3.85 -3.50
C LEU A 39 -7.83 -3.26 -4.73
N VAL A 40 -7.10 -3.06 -5.83
CA VAL A 40 -7.67 -2.52 -7.07
C VAL A 40 -8.79 -3.43 -7.59
N LEU A 41 -8.55 -4.74 -7.69
CA LEU A 41 -9.57 -5.69 -8.18
C LEU A 41 -10.80 -5.79 -7.28
N VAL A 42 -10.62 -5.73 -5.95
CA VAL A 42 -11.77 -5.71 -5.03
C VAL A 42 -12.54 -4.40 -5.22
N ALA A 43 -11.87 -3.25 -5.32
CA ALA A 43 -12.49 -1.94 -5.53
C ALA A 43 -13.32 -1.89 -6.84
N GLU A 44 -12.83 -2.48 -7.93
CA GLU A 44 -13.55 -2.59 -9.20
C GLU A 44 -14.92 -3.26 -9.01
N HIS A 45 -15.02 -4.27 -8.15
CA HIS A 45 -16.30 -4.94 -7.85
C HIS A 45 -17.32 -4.02 -7.16
N PHE A 46 -16.89 -2.89 -6.59
CA PHE A 46 -17.75 -1.85 -6.01
C PHE A 46 -17.91 -0.62 -6.92
N GLY A 47 -17.39 -0.67 -8.15
CA GLY A 47 -17.43 0.48 -9.08
C GLY A 47 -16.48 1.60 -8.66
N ILE A 48 -15.42 1.27 -7.93
CA ILE A 48 -14.39 2.19 -7.47
C ILE A 48 -13.14 1.92 -8.30
N GLU A 49 -12.74 2.89 -9.10
CA GLU A 49 -11.47 2.87 -9.83
C GLU A 49 -10.36 3.38 -8.91
N LEU A 50 -9.27 2.61 -8.81
CA LEU A 50 -8.07 2.96 -8.06
C LEU A 50 -6.86 2.79 -8.99
N SER A 51 -5.96 3.76 -8.99
CA SER A 51 -4.73 3.74 -9.78
C SER A 51 -3.56 3.19 -8.95
N PRO A 52 -2.90 2.10 -9.35
CA PRO A 52 -1.68 1.64 -8.67
C PRO A 52 -0.55 2.66 -8.87
N GLN A 53 0.22 2.92 -7.82
CA GLN A 53 1.34 3.87 -7.85
C GLN A 53 2.55 3.29 -7.14
N ALA A 54 3.69 3.26 -7.83
CA ALA A 54 4.98 2.94 -7.22
C ALA A 54 5.51 4.17 -6.48
N VAL A 55 6.08 3.95 -5.29
CA VAL A 55 6.56 5.01 -4.39
C VAL A 55 7.85 4.59 -3.70
N GLY A 56 8.68 5.57 -3.34
CA GLY A 56 9.65 5.39 -2.26
C GLY A 56 8.97 5.61 -0.92
N LEU A 57 9.36 4.87 0.12
CA LEU A 57 8.84 5.07 1.47
C LEU A 57 9.98 5.38 2.43
N ALA A 58 9.93 6.54 3.10
CA ALA A 58 10.87 6.94 4.14
C ALA A 58 10.11 7.17 5.46
N GLY A 59 10.75 7.00 6.60
CA GLY A 59 10.15 7.41 7.87
C GLY A 59 10.90 6.98 9.11
N GLN A 60 10.30 7.28 10.25
CA GLN A 60 10.80 6.90 11.57
C GLN A 60 9.64 6.48 12.46
N ALA A 61 9.74 5.30 13.06
CA ALA A 61 8.83 4.81 14.07
C ALA A 61 9.06 5.52 15.42
N ALA A 62 8.07 5.50 16.31
CA ALA A 62 8.16 6.13 17.64
C ALA A 62 9.31 5.58 18.51
N ASN A 63 9.77 4.35 18.25
CA ASN A 63 10.93 3.74 18.92
C ASN A 63 12.29 4.20 18.35
N GLY A 64 12.30 5.09 17.36
CA GLY A 64 13.49 5.65 16.71
C GLY A 64 14.02 4.82 15.54
N ASN A 65 13.42 3.67 15.22
CA ASN A 65 13.79 2.89 14.04
C ASN A 65 13.40 3.64 12.77
N THR A 66 14.29 3.70 11.79
CA THR A 66 14.04 4.33 10.49
C THR A 66 13.58 3.30 9.47
N LEU A 67 12.77 3.69 8.49
CA LEU A 67 12.40 2.88 7.34
C LEU A 67 12.80 3.61 6.06
N THR A 68 13.36 2.87 5.12
CA THR A 68 13.59 3.33 3.75
C THR A 68 13.32 2.19 2.78
N THR A 69 12.51 2.44 1.76
CA THR A 69 12.30 1.52 0.64
C THR A 69 12.60 2.22 -0.68
N GLY A 70 13.53 1.63 -1.45
CA GLY A 70 14.02 2.20 -2.70
C GLY A 70 15.09 3.30 -2.50
N SER A 71 15.87 3.54 -3.55
CA SER A 71 16.97 4.51 -3.49
C SER A 71 16.51 5.96 -3.33
N ALA A 72 15.29 6.31 -3.76
CA ALA A 72 14.73 7.65 -3.59
C ALA A 72 14.53 7.98 -2.10
N ALA A 73 13.94 7.06 -1.33
CA ALA A 73 13.77 7.20 0.12
C ALA A 73 15.12 7.26 0.85
N THR A 74 16.07 6.42 0.43
CA THR A 74 17.43 6.41 0.97
C THR A 74 18.13 7.76 0.75
N ALA A 75 18.01 8.34 -0.45
CA ALA A 75 18.57 9.64 -0.77
C ALA A 75 17.88 10.76 0.02
N HIS A 76 16.55 10.72 0.14
CA HIS A 76 15.77 11.69 0.91
C HIS A 76 16.19 11.74 2.39
N ILE A 77 16.32 10.59 3.07
CA ILE A 77 16.77 10.58 4.48
C ILE A 77 18.20 11.15 4.62
N ARG A 78 19.12 10.78 3.71
CA ARG A 78 20.50 11.31 3.73
C ARG A 78 20.55 12.81 3.51
N ALA A 79 19.76 13.34 2.58
CA ALA A 79 19.70 14.77 2.29
C ALA A 79 19.17 15.58 3.49
N ASN A 80 18.30 14.99 4.31
CA ASN A 80 17.71 15.60 5.49
C ASN A 80 18.48 15.32 6.79
N GLY A 81 19.74 14.86 6.69
CA GLY A 81 20.63 14.70 7.84
C GLY A 81 20.33 13.50 8.74
N GLY A 82 19.52 12.55 8.27
CA GLY A 82 19.30 11.29 8.96
C GLY A 82 20.55 10.40 8.91
N ASP A 83 20.93 9.83 10.05
CA ASP A 83 22.04 8.90 10.16
C ASP A 83 21.58 7.49 9.75
N SER A 84 22.19 6.92 8.72
CA SER A 84 21.86 5.57 8.23
C SER A 84 22.48 4.47 9.12
N GLY A 85 23.04 4.82 10.28
CA GLY A 85 23.73 3.89 11.19
C GLY A 85 22.83 2.97 12.04
N ARG A 86 21.50 3.20 12.05
CA ARG A 86 20.52 2.35 12.74
C ARG A 86 19.45 1.85 11.76
N GLU A 87 19.91 1.29 10.63
CA GLU A 87 19.05 0.70 9.60
C GLU A 87 18.42 -0.62 10.06
N PRO A 88 17.09 -0.76 10.06
CA PRO A 88 16.43 -2.00 9.74
C PRO A 88 16.30 -2.07 8.20
N THR A 89 17.28 -2.64 7.52
CA THR A 89 17.07 -3.29 6.20
C THR A 89 16.39 -4.65 6.49
N PRO A 90 15.36 -5.15 5.76
CA PRO A 90 15.09 -4.89 4.35
C PRO A 90 13.60 -4.71 3.96
N ALA A 91 13.34 -3.91 2.94
CA ALA A 91 12.99 -4.51 1.64
C ALA A 91 14.19 -4.18 0.76
N THR A 92 15.03 -5.19 0.47
CA THR A 92 16.03 -5.07 -0.59
C THR A 92 15.34 -4.40 -1.76
N ASP A 93 15.96 -3.36 -2.34
CA ASP A 93 15.73 -3.06 -3.76
C ASP A 93 15.48 -4.43 -4.41
N ALA A 94 14.30 -4.68 -4.97
CA ALA A 94 14.09 -5.93 -5.69
C ALA A 94 15.30 -6.10 -6.61
N PRO A 95 15.82 -7.34 -6.82
CA PRO A 95 17.17 -7.61 -7.32
C PRO A 95 17.35 -7.19 -8.80
N TRP A 96 17.16 -5.91 -9.04
CA TRP A 96 17.12 -5.23 -10.30
C TRP A 96 18.54 -4.78 -10.62
N ALA A 97 18.84 -4.75 -11.92
CA ALA A 97 20.13 -4.30 -12.39
C ALA A 97 20.40 -2.84 -11.97
N ALA A 98 21.67 -2.44 -11.85
CA ALA A 98 22.05 -1.12 -11.33
C ALA A 98 21.56 0.06 -12.19
N ASP A 99 21.26 -0.20 -13.45
CA ASP A 99 20.69 0.70 -14.46
C ASP A 99 19.16 0.62 -14.56
N SER A 100 18.53 -0.22 -13.74
CA SER A 100 17.08 -0.33 -13.70
C SER A 100 16.47 0.98 -13.18
N PRO A 101 15.48 1.55 -13.89
CA PRO A 101 14.71 2.70 -13.38
C PRO A 101 13.98 2.35 -12.07
N PHE A 102 13.80 1.06 -11.79
CA PHE A 102 12.91 0.48 -10.79
C PHE A 102 13.60 0.31 -9.44
N ARG A 103 14.92 0.51 -9.41
CA ARG A 103 15.74 0.53 -8.20
C ARG A 103 15.33 1.67 -7.25
N GLN A 104 14.66 2.70 -7.77
CA GLN A 104 14.33 3.89 -6.98
C GLN A 104 13.05 3.74 -6.17
N SER A 105 12.13 2.87 -6.61
CA SER A 105 10.84 2.55 -5.97
C SER A 105 11.00 1.33 -5.08
N GLY A 106 10.38 1.35 -3.89
CA GLY A 106 10.50 0.25 -2.92
C GLY A 106 9.18 -0.18 -2.31
N HIS A 107 8.07 0.44 -2.72
CA HIS A 107 6.74 0.17 -2.21
C HIS A 107 5.70 0.49 -3.28
N MET A 108 4.49 -0.06 -3.13
CA MET A 108 3.36 0.23 -4.02
C MET A 108 2.14 0.56 -3.18
N VAL A 109 1.40 1.58 -3.60
CA VAL A 109 0.13 2.04 -3.02
C VAL A 109 -0.94 2.12 -4.10
N ALA A 110 -2.19 2.34 -3.72
CA ALA A 110 -3.26 2.68 -4.65
C ALA A 110 -3.72 4.12 -4.40
N ILE A 111 -4.11 4.84 -5.45
CA ILE A 111 -4.64 6.20 -5.38
C ILE A 111 -6.08 6.21 -5.88
N ASP A 112 -6.99 6.80 -5.10
CA ASP A 112 -8.30 7.21 -5.59
C ASP A 112 -8.20 8.65 -6.14
N GLU A 113 -8.06 8.78 -7.46
CA GLU A 113 -7.91 10.07 -8.13
C GLU A 113 -9.14 10.98 -7.98
N LEU A 114 -10.32 10.42 -7.68
CA LEU A 114 -11.53 11.22 -7.50
C LEU A 114 -11.48 12.03 -6.19
N THR A 115 -10.86 11.47 -5.15
CA THR A 115 -10.81 12.06 -3.81
C THR A 115 -9.40 12.41 -3.36
N ASN A 116 -8.40 12.23 -4.23
CA ASN A 116 -6.97 12.34 -3.90
C ASN A 116 -6.62 11.56 -2.61
N LEU A 117 -7.09 10.32 -2.50
CA LEU A 117 -6.83 9.47 -1.35
C LEU A 117 -5.72 8.48 -1.70
N LEU A 118 -4.64 8.47 -0.92
CA LEU A 118 -3.65 7.40 -0.92
C LEU A 118 -4.12 6.27 -0.01
N ILE A 119 -4.02 5.04 -0.52
CA ILE A 119 -4.35 3.81 0.20
C ILE A 119 -3.16 2.86 0.19
N ASP A 120 -2.69 2.51 1.39
CA ASP A 120 -1.65 1.49 1.60
C ASP A 120 -2.24 0.30 2.37
N PRO A 121 -2.57 -0.81 1.69
CA PRO A 121 -3.11 -2.00 2.34
C PRO A 121 -2.01 -2.84 3.04
N SER A 122 -0.74 -2.46 2.92
CA SER A 122 0.40 -3.33 3.19
C SER A 122 1.43 -2.75 4.16
N LEU A 123 1.10 -1.67 4.86
CA LEU A 123 2.02 -1.06 5.83
C LEU A 123 2.40 -2.02 6.98
N GLU A 124 1.48 -2.90 7.38
CA GLU A 124 1.69 -3.92 8.41
C GLU A 124 2.95 -4.77 8.18
N GLN A 125 3.44 -4.93 6.94
CA GLN A 125 4.69 -5.64 6.66
C GLN A 125 5.91 -5.04 7.40
N TYR A 126 5.82 -3.78 7.82
CA TYR A 126 6.84 -3.06 8.59
C TYR A 126 6.56 -3.02 10.10
N ALA A 127 5.49 -3.64 10.59
CA ALA A 127 5.12 -3.62 12.01
C ALA A 127 6.23 -4.18 12.92
N ARG A 128 6.96 -5.20 12.45
CA ARG A 128 8.13 -5.76 13.15
C ARG A 128 9.26 -4.75 13.39
N TYR A 129 9.26 -3.62 12.68
CA TYR A 129 10.22 -2.53 12.84
C TYR A 129 9.70 -1.40 13.74
N GLY A 130 8.49 -1.53 14.29
CA GLY A 130 7.88 -0.55 15.18
C GLY A 130 6.93 0.42 14.49
N PHE A 131 6.63 0.21 13.20
CA PHE A 131 5.55 0.95 12.52
C PHE A 131 4.18 0.40 12.93
N PRO A 132 3.10 1.19 12.78
CA PRO A 132 1.76 0.72 13.14
C PRO A 132 1.32 -0.49 12.31
N ASP A 133 0.64 -1.41 12.98
CA ASP A 133 -0.11 -2.51 12.37
C ASP A 133 -1.47 -1.97 11.92
N THR A 134 -1.49 -1.36 10.72
CA THR A 134 -2.68 -0.70 10.19
C THR A 134 -2.62 -0.53 8.68
N VAL A 135 -3.74 -0.15 8.08
CA VAL A 135 -3.82 0.36 6.71
C VAL A 135 -3.69 1.88 6.73
N ILE A 136 -3.08 2.46 5.70
CA ILE A 136 -3.09 3.92 5.53
C ILE A 136 -4.18 4.29 4.55
N GLY A 137 -5.03 5.21 4.96
CA GLY A 137 -5.93 5.98 4.11
C GLY A 137 -5.72 7.45 4.44
N THR A 138 -5.07 8.20 3.55
CA THR A 138 -4.76 9.62 3.78
C THR A 138 -5.02 10.44 2.54
N GLU A 139 -5.58 11.64 2.72
CA GLU A 139 -5.67 12.61 1.63
C GLU A 139 -4.25 13.09 1.25
N ILE A 140 -4.04 13.33 -0.03
CA ILE A 140 -2.76 13.78 -0.59
C ILE A 140 -2.97 14.98 -1.52
N ASP A 141 -1.91 15.74 -1.74
CA ASP A 141 -1.79 16.64 -2.88
C ASP A 141 -1.04 15.90 -4.00
N PRO A 142 -1.69 15.51 -5.10
CA PRO A 142 -1.04 14.73 -6.16
C PRO A 142 0.09 15.48 -6.86
N GLU A 143 0.15 16.81 -6.75
CA GLU A 143 1.21 17.63 -7.35
C GLU A 143 2.45 17.76 -6.43
N ALA A 144 2.32 17.38 -5.16
CA ALA A 144 3.41 17.47 -4.19
C ALA A 144 4.53 16.47 -4.50
N ASP A 145 5.76 16.85 -4.16
CA ASP A 145 6.93 15.98 -4.25
C ASP A 145 6.92 14.87 -3.17
N GLU A 146 6.15 15.06 -2.11
CA GLU A 146 6.15 14.23 -0.91
C GLU A 146 4.75 14.17 -0.28
N TRP A 147 4.36 13.00 0.21
CA TRP A 147 3.09 12.78 0.91
C TRP A 147 3.37 12.32 2.34
N PRO A 148 3.41 13.24 3.32
CA PRO A 148 3.72 12.91 4.71
C PRO A 148 2.51 12.32 5.43
N VAL A 149 2.77 11.34 6.30
CA VAL A 149 1.78 10.71 7.18
C VAL A 149 2.33 10.70 8.59
N GLY A 150 1.67 11.39 9.51
CA GLY A 150 2.01 11.39 10.93
C GLY A 150 1.21 10.33 11.69
N PHE A 151 1.86 9.68 12.65
CA PHE A 151 1.21 8.77 13.58
C PHE A 151 0.98 9.43 14.94
N THR A 152 -0.05 8.97 15.65
CA THR A 152 -0.42 9.52 16.96
C THR A 152 0.62 9.22 18.05
N ASP A 153 1.45 8.20 17.86
CA ASP A 153 2.53 7.81 18.76
C ASP A 153 3.83 8.61 18.56
N GLY A 154 3.84 9.54 17.60
CA GLY A 154 4.99 10.39 17.27
C GLY A 154 5.90 9.85 16.16
N GLY A 155 5.59 8.67 15.60
CA GLY A 155 6.22 8.22 14.36
C GLY A 155 5.69 8.96 13.12
N PHE A 156 6.38 8.80 11.99
CA PHE A 156 5.94 9.33 10.70
C PHE A 156 6.44 8.50 9.52
N LEU A 157 5.75 8.67 8.39
CA LEU A 157 6.15 8.21 7.06
C LEU A 157 6.10 9.37 6.06
N VAL A 158 6.85 9.23 4.99
CA VAL A 158 6.80 10.09 3.80
C VAL A 158 6.80 9.17 2.59
N TYR A 159 5.73 9.23 1.80
CA TYR A 159 5.65 8.57 0.51
C TYR A 159 6.22 9.52 -0.57
N LEU A 160 7.08 8.99 -1.43
CA LEU A 160 7.79 9.72 -2.46
C LEU A 160 7.29 9.26 -3.85
N PRO A 161 6.30 9.95 -4.44
CA PRO A 161 5.62 9.52 -5.67
C PRO A 161 6.45 9.65 -6.95
N LYS A 162 7.48 10.50 -6.95
CA LYS A 162 8.35 10.72 -8.12
C LYS A 162 9.45 9.67 -8.28
N ALA A 163 9.35 8.54 -7.57
CA ALA A 163 10.16 7.37 -7.87
C ALA A 163 9.62 6.76 -9.18
N ASP A 164 10.49 6.56 -10.17
CA ASP A 164 10.11 6.12 -11.51
C ASP A 164 9.23 4.86 -11.45
N ALA A 165 8.01 4.97 -12.01
CA ALA A 165 6.98 3.93 -11.96
C ALA A 165 7.24 2.77 -12.92
N GLY A 166 8.18 2.94 -13.86
CA GLY A 166 8.51 1.86 -14.78
C GLY A 166 8.82 0.56 -14.03
N GLY A 167 8.61 -0.57 -14.69
CA GLY A 167 9.11 -1.89 -14.30
C GLY A 167 8.29 -2.69 -13.31
N TRP A 168 7.56 -2.02 -12.42
CA TRP A 168 6.64 -2.72 -11.54
C TRP A 168 5.34 -3.05 -12.26
N GLU A 169 5.07 -2.51 -13.45
CA GLU A 169 3.82 -2.78 -14.18
C GLU A 169 3.71 -4.25 -14.59
N SER A 170 4.80 -4.91 -14.98
CA SER A 170 4.74 -6.33 -15.34
C SER A 170 4.48 -7.22 -14.12
N ASP A 171 5.10 -6.92 -13.00
CA ASP A 171 4.91 -7.66 -11.74
C ASP A 171 3.52 -7.40 -11.16
N TYR A 172 3.05 -6.16 -11.24
CA TYR A 172 1.69 -5.77 -10.90
C TYR A 172 0.66 -6.49 -11.78
N GLU A 173 0.82 -6.50 -13.10
CA GLU A 173 -0.11 -7.20 -13.99
C GLU A 173 -0.10 -8.71 -13.76
N ALA A 174 1.07 -9.30 -13.50
CA ALA A 174 1.18 -10.71 -13.13
C ALA A 174 0.45 -11.00 -11.80
N ALA A 175 0.67 -10.16 -10.78
CA ALA A 175 -0.01 -10.25 -9.50
C ALA A 175 -1.53 -10.07 -9.63
N ARG A 176 -1.98 -9.12 -10.46
CA ARG A 176 -3.40 -8.85 -10.75
C ARG A 176 -4.07 -10.05 -11.40
N VAL A 177 -3.44 -10.67 -12.39
CA VAL A 177 -3.97 -11.91 -13.01
C VAL A 177 -4.07 -13.04 -11.98
N ALA A 178 -3.04 -13.23 -11.15
CA ALA A 178 -3.03 -14.27 -10.12
C ALA A 178 -4.05 -14.02 -9.00
N ALA A 179 -4.31 -12.75 -8.64
CA ALA A 179 -5.18 -12.33 -7.56
C ALA A 179 -6.69 -12.33 -7.91
N ALA A 180 -7.06 -12.50 -9.19
CA ALA A 180 -8.44 -12.31 -9.65
C ALA A 180 -9.50 -13.16 -8.91
N SER A 181 -9.20 -14.43 -8.59
CA SER A 181 -10.14 -15.28 -7.84
C SER A 181 -10.29 -14.81 -6.40
N MET A 182 -9.16 -14.49 -5.75
CA MET A 182 -9.10 -14.00 -4.38
C MET A 182 -9.89 -12.69 -4.21
N ALA A 183 -9.68 -11.73 -5.11
CA ALA A 183 -10.39 -10.46 -5.10
C ALA A 183 -11.91 -10.64 -5.20
N ARG A 184 -12.37 -11.58 -6.04
CA ARG A 184 -13.80 -11.90 -6.17
C ARG A 184 -14.38 -12.48 -4.88
N GLU A 185 -13.65 -13.37 -4.20
CA GLU A 185 -14.07 -13.96 -2.93
C GLU A 185 -14.17 -12.90 -1.82
N ILE A 186 -13.17 -12.03 -1.69
CA ILE A 186 -13.18 -10.91 -0.75
C ILE A 186 -14.34 -9.96 -1.06
N ALA A 187 -14.55 -9.59 -2.32
CA ALA A 187 -15.65 -8.72 -2.72
C ALA A 187 -17.02 -9.33 -2.40
N THR A 188 -17.20 -10.63 -2.62
CA THR A 188 -18.44 -11.35 -2.29
C THR A 188 -18.68 -11.34 -0.78
N HIS A 189 -17.65 -11.64 0.01
CA HIS A 189 -17.72 -11.60 1.48
C HIS A 189 -18.16 -10.22 2.00
N LEU A 190 -17.59 -9.15 1.46
CA LEU A 190 -17.96 -7.78 1.83
C LEU A 190 -19.39 -7.40 1.38
N LYS A 191 -19.80 -7.81 0.18
CA LYS A 191 -21.16 -7.58 -0.35
C LYS A 191 -22.25 -8.33 0.43
N ASP A 192 -21.91 -9.47 1.02
CA ASP A 192 -22.77 -10.20 1.96
C ASP A 192 -22.95 -9.45 3.31
N GLY A 193 -22.33 -8.28 3.48
CA GLY A 193 -22.42 -7.48 4.70
C GLY A 193 -21.52 -7.97 5.83
N ARG A 194 -20.60 -8.90 5.55
CA ARG A 194 -19.69 -9.44 6.57
C ARG A 194 -18.57 -8.45 6.90
N ALA A 195 -17.99 -8.60 8.08
CA ALA A 195 -16.96 -7.71 8.56
C ALA A 195 -15.64 -7.92 7.78
N PRO A 196 -14.88 -6.83 7.48
CA PRO A 196 -13.62 -6.93 6.74
C PRO A 196 -12.61 -7.90 7.35
N HIS A 197 -12.51 -7.98 8.66
CA HIS A 197 -11.52 -8.81 9.36
C HIS A 197 -11.89 -10.31 9.46
N THR A 198 -13.02 -10.74 8.89
CA THR A 198 -13.54 -12.11 9.07
C THR A 198 -13.50 -12.97 7.81
N HIS A 199 -12.90 -12.52 6.70
CA HIS A 199 -12.71 -13.42 5.56
C HIS A 199 -11.61 -14.45 5.91
N THR A 200 -11.73 -15.65 5.34
CA THR A 200 -10.75 -16.74 5.54
C THR A 200 -9.76 -16.87 4.39
N VAL A 201 -9.93 -16.04 3.35
CA VAL A 201 -9.04 -16.03 2.19
C VAL A 201 -7.69 -15.46 2.59
N THR A 202 -6.62 -16.21 2.37
CA THR A 202 -5.24 -15.79 2.65
C THR A 202 -4.40 -16.00 1.39
N LEU A 203 -3.43 -15.11 1.17
CA LEU A 203 -2.47 -15.25 0.08
C LEU A 203 -1.72 -16.58 0.20
N ASP A 204 -1.84 -17.46 -0.81
CA ASP A 204 -1.04 -18.69 -0.86
C ASP A 204 0.40 -18.36 -1.27
N LEU A 205 1.24 -18.14 -0.26
CA LEU A 205 2.68 -17.85 -0.42
C LEU A 205 3.48 -19.00 -1.04
N HIS A 206 2.94 -20.22 -1.12
CA HIS A 206 3.67 -21.38 -1.61
C HIS A 206 3.41 -21.67 -3.09
N GLY A 207 2.43 -21.00 -3.71
CA GLY A 207 1.90 -21.39 -5.02
C GLY A 207 2.14 -20.44 -6.19
N ALA A 208 2.06 -19.10 -6.04
CA ALA A 208 1.69 -18.34 -7.25
C ALA A 208 2.13 -16.87 -7.44
N ILE A 209 2.74 -16.14 -6.51
CA ILE A 209 2.98 -14.70 -6.78
C ILE A 209 4.47 -14.34 -6.64
N LEU A 210 5.10 -14.27 -7.82
CA LEU A 210 6.44 -13.76 -8.12
C LEU A 210 7.61 -14.62 -7.60
N ARG A 211 8.12 -15.49 -8.49
CA ARG A 211 9.51 -16.00 -8.44
C ARG A 211 10.29 -15.42 -9.59
#